data_AF-A0AAI9L253-F1
#
_entry.id   AF-A0AAI9L253-F1
#
_cell.length_a   1.000
_cell.length_b   1.000
_cell.length_c   1.000
_cell.angle_alpha   90.00
_cell.angle_beta   90.00
_cell.angle_gamma   90.00
#
_symmetry.space_group_name_H-M   'P 1'
#
loop_
_entity.id
_entity.type
_entity.pdbx_description
1 polymer ?
#
loop_
_entity_poly.entity_id
_entity_poly.type
_entity_poly.pdbx_seq_one_letter_code
_entity_poly.pdbx_strand_id
1 'polypeptide(L)'
;MNNSESSNVKSSEEDEIKELIERAKILFDHQKEQYISAVASLRRLEDKAMKTFGSLSVIISVALLIVRNWWDTIFTINPEPKHIVCWIFLSTFIFLSMVSWGFAFSAMQLRNTEKPSADAQDLEDFFMLNKRYNSLASYAKEYSRLTISTDVKHSEIAKLIANCFESMLFGAWAFIGFLFFFLLIKIS
;
A
#
# COMPACT_ATOMS: atom_id res chain seq x y z
N MET A 1 11.84 -53.51 -40.61
CA MET A 1 12.73 -52.58 -39.86
C MET A 1 12.12 -51.19 -39.60
N ASN A 2 10.99 -50.79 -40.21
CA ASN A 2 10.39 -49.45 -39.99
C ASN A 2 9.60 -49.24 -38.68
N ASN A 3 9.23 -50.29 -37.96
CA ASN A 3 8.40 -50.14 -36.74
C ASN A 3 9.20 -49.69 -35.50
N SER A 4 10.51 -49.98 -35.44
CA SER A 4 11.34 -49.61 -34.28
C SER A 4 11.71 -48.12 -34.29
N GLU A 5 12.04 -47.54 -35.44
CA GLU A 5 12.32 -46.09 -35.56
C GLU A 5 11.09 -45.22 -35.29
N SER A 6 9.92 -45.60 -35.81
CA SER A 6 8.66 -44.88 -35.56
C SER A 6 8.24 -44.88 -34.09
N SER A 7 8.50 -45.98 -33.37
CA SER A 7 8.23 -46.06 -31.92
C SER A 7 9.19 -45.22 -31.07
N ASN A 8 10.46 -45.14 -31.48
CA ASN A 8 11.49 -44.43 -30.73
C ASN A 8 11.33 -42.91 -30.85
N VAL A 9 10.98 -42.43 -32.05
CA VAL A 9 10.68 -41.01 -32.32
C VAL A 9 9.44 -40.54 -31.57
N LYS A 10 8.37 -41.35 -31.50
CA LYS A 10 7.18 -41.03 -30.70
C LYS A 10 7.46 -40.94 -29.20
N SER A 11 8.32 -41.81 -28.66
CA SER A 11 8.67 -41.75 -27.23
C SER A 11 9.47 -40.49 -26.89
N SER A 12 10.36 -40.05 -27.79
CA SER A 12 11.15 -38.81 -27.63
C SER A 12 10.27 -37.56 -27.65
N GLU A 13 9.31 -37.47 -28.57
CA GLU A 13 8.39 -36.32 -28.66
C GLU A 13 7.44 -36.23 -27.46
N GLU A 14 6.95 -37.37 -26.95
CA GLU A 14 6.10 -37.40 -25.75
C GLU A 14 6.84 -36.95 -24.49
N ASP A 15 8.12 -37.32 -24.36
CA ASP A 15 8.94 -36.92 -23.22
C ASP A 15 9.34 -35.44 -23.29
N GLU A 16 9.62 -34.90 -24.49
CA GLU A 16 9.80 -33.46 -24.70
C GLU A 16 8.54 -32.66 -24.35
N ILE A 17 7.35 -33.13 -24.75
CA ILE A 17 6.09 -32.47 -24.43
C ILE A 17 5.82 -32.49 -22.91
N LYS A 18 6.11 -33.60 -22.22
CA LYS A 18 5.99 -33.68 -20.75
C LYS A 18 6.93 -32.70 -20.07
N GLU A 19 8.18 -32.62 -20.51
CA GLU A 19 9.15 -31.68 -19.96
C GLU A 19 8.71 -30.23 -20.16
N LEU A 20 8.19 -29.88 -21.36
CA LEU A 20 7.65 -28.55 -21.63
C LEU A 20 6.45 -28.21 -20.75
N ILE A 21 5.57 -29.17 -20.48
CA ILE A 21 4.44 -28.99 -19.57
C ILE A 21 4.93 -28.77 -18.13
N GLU A 22 5.92 -29.54 -17.68
CA GLU A 22 6.48 -29.42 -16.34
C GLU A 22 7.17 -28.06 -16.14
N ARG A 23 8.00 -27.63 -17.10
CA ARG A 23 8.61 -26.30 -17.11
C ARG A 23 7.58 -25.18 -17.10
N ALA A 24 6.54 -25.29 -17.93
CA ALA A 24 5.46 -24.30 -17.97
C ALA A 24 4.65 -24.25 -16.67
N LYS A 25 4.45 -25.40 -16.01
CA LYS A 25 3.80 -25.49 -14.70
C LYS A 25 4.63 -24.82 -13.61
N ILE A 26 5.94 -25.09 -13.55
CA ILE A 26 6.86 -24.44 -12.61
C ILE A 26 6.83 -22.91 -12.78
N LEU A 27 6.85 -22.44 -14.04
CA LEU A 27 6.77 -21.01 -14.34
C LEU A 27 5.45 -20.39 -13.86
N PHE A 28 4.34 -21.07 -14.12
CA PHE A 28 3.01 -20.64 -13.68
C PHE A 28 2.92 -20.56 -12.15
N ASP A 29 3.33 -21.62 -11.44
CA ASP A 29 3.27 -21.68 -9.98
C ASP A 29 4.14 -20.58 -9.37
N HIS A 30 5.34 -20.35 -9.90
CA HIS A 30 6.21 -19.26 -9.45
C HIS A 30 5.57 -17.87 -9.63
N GLN A 31 5.03 -17.57 -10.82
CA GLN A 31 4.41 -16.26 -11.07
C GLN A 31 3.15 -16.03 -10.24
N LYS A 32 2.37 -17.09 -9.98
CA LYS A 32 1.21 -17.05 -9.10
C LYS A 32 1.61 -16.76 -7.66
N GLU A 33 2.64 -17.41 -7.14
CA GLU A 33 3.16 -17.16 -5.78
C GLU A 33 3.68 -15.73 -5.63
N GLN A 34 4.41 -15.22 -6.62
CA GLN A 34 4.89 -13.83 -6.63
C GLN A 34 3.74 -12.83 -6.57
N TYR A 35 2.69 -13.04 -7.38
CA TYR A 35 1.50 -12.19 -7.36
C TYR A 35 0.77 -12.24 -6.01
N ILE A 36 0.58 -13.42 -5.43
CA ILE A 36 -0.05 -13.58 -4.10
C ILE A 36 0.77 -12.85 -3.03
N SER A 37 2.10 -12.98 -3.07
CA SER A 37 3.01 -12.29 -2.16
C SER A 37 2.93 -10.76 -2.32
N ALA A 38 2.92 -10.26 -3.55
CA ALA A 38 2.78 -8.84 -3.86
C ALA A 38 1.46 -8.26 -3.32
N VAL A 39 0.34 -8.94 -3.56
CA VAL A 39 -0.98 -8.55 -3.02
C VAL A 39 -0.99 -8.58 -1.48
N ALA A 40 -0.39 -9.59 -0.87
CA ALA A 40 -0.28 -9.67 0.59
C ALA A 40 0.56 -8.52 1.17
N SER A 41 1.64 -8.12 0.49
CA SER A 41 2.46 -6.98 0.89
C SER A 41 1.69 -5.66 0.82
N LEU A 42 0.84 -5.48 -0.21
CA LEU A 42 -0.03 -4.32 -0.38
C LEU A 42 -1.02 -4.22 0.78
N ARG A 43 -1.72 -5.31 1.09
CA ARG A 43 -2.67 -5.37 2.22
C ARG A 43 -2.02 -5.05 3.57
N ARG A 44 -0.78 -5.51 3.79
CA ARG A 44 -0.01 -5.17 5.00
C ARG A 44 0.27 -3.67 5.11
N LEU A 45 0.53 -2.99 3.99
CA LEU A 45 0.69 -1.53 3.98
C LEU A 45 -0.63 -0.82 4.27
N GLU A 46 -1.74 -1.28 3.70
CA GLU A 46 -3.08 -0.74 3.97
C GLU A 46 -3.46 -0.90 5.46
N ASP A 47 -3.22 -2.07 6.05
CA ASP A 47 -3.43 -2.30 7.48
C ASP A 47 -2.57 -1.35 8.36
N LYS A 48 -1.32 -1.11 7.94
CA LYS A 48 -0.43 -0.18 8.64
C LYS A 48 -0.92 1.26 8.51
N ALA A 49 -1.40 1.67 7.33
CA ALA A 49 -2.01 2.98 7.11
C ALA A 49 -3.25 3.16 7.99
N MET A 50 -4.11 2.14 8.08
CA MET A 50 -5.31 2.16 8.92
C MET A 50 -5.01 2.31 10.42
N LYS A 51 -4.02 1.57 10.93
CA LYS A 51 -3.56 1.73 12.32
C LYS A 51 -3.01 3.13 12.57
N THR A 52 -2.22 3.65 11.63
CA THR A 52 -1.63 4.99 11.72
C THR A 52 -2.72 6.06 11.73
N PHE A 53 -3.72 5.95 10.85
CA PHE A 53 -4.87 6.84 10.79
C PHE A 53 -5.67 6.86 12.10
N GLY A 54 -5.94 5.69 12.67
CA GLY A 54 -6.62 5.58 13.97
C GLY A 54 -5.83 6.28 15.07
N SER A 55 -4.52 6.02 15.15
CA SER A 55 -3.66 6.67 16.15
C SER A 55 -3.58 8.20 15.98
N LEU A 56 -3.50 8.68 14.74
CA LEU A 56 -3.45 10.10 14.41
C LEU A 56 -4.75 10.81 14.82
N SER A 57 -5.90 10.18 14.57
CA SER A 57 -7.21 10.73 14.94
C SER A 57 -7.36 10.89 16.45
N VAL A 58 -6.83 9.95 17.23
CA VAL A 58 -6.79 10.05 18.71
C VAL A 58 -5.89 11.21 19.14
N ILE A 59 -4.70 11.34 18.57
CA ILE A 59 -3.76 12.43 18.90
C ILE A 59 -4.38 13.80 18.61
N ILE A 60 -5.00 13.97 17.44
CA ILE A 60 -5.70 15.21 17.07
C ILE A 60 -6.81 15.51 18.07
N SER A 61 -7.59 14.50 18.46
CA SER A 61 -8.68 14.67 19.43
C SER A 61 -8.16 15.13 20.81
N VAL A 62 -7.08 14.52 21.30
CA VAL A 62 -6.44 14.92 22.57
C VAL A 62 -5.92 16.36 22.48
N ALA A 63 -5.28 16.73 21.38
CA ALA A 63 -4.79 18.09 21.18
C ALA A 63 -5.94 19.13 21.16
N LEU A 64 -7.08 18.80 20.55
CA LEU A 64 -8.26 19.67 20.57
C LEU A 64 -8.85 19.81 21.98
N LEU A 65 -8.85 18.75 22.79
CA LEU A 65 -9.28 18.82 24.20
C LEU A 65 -8.36 19.71 25.03
N ILE A 66 -7.05 19.62 24.80
CA ILE A 66 -6.04 20.48 25.42
C ILE A 66 -6.34 21.95 25.12
N VAL A 67 -6.50 22.29 23.83
CA VAL A 67 -6.80 23.67 23.39
C VAL A 67 -8.12 24.16 23.97
N ARG A 68 -9.15 23.30 23.97
CA ARG A 68 -10.47 23.63 24.55
C ARG A 68 -10.37 23.92 26.05
N ASN A 69 -9.61 23.13 26.79
CA ASN A 69 -9.48 23.28 28.24
C ASN A 69 -8.70 24.54 28.65
N TRP A 70 -7.79 25.01 27.79
CA TRP A 70 -6.98 26.21 28.05
C TRP A 70 -7.33 27.37 27.13
N TRP A 71 -8.57 27.40 26.63
CA TRP A 71 -9.04 28.39 25.67
C TRP A 71 -8.80 29.82 26.16
N ASP A 72 -9.21 30.14 27.39
CA ASP A 72 -9.11 31.50 27.95
C ASP A 72 -7.65 31.92 28.19
N THR A 73 -6.76 30.97 28.45
CA THR A 73 -5.32 31.21 28.65
C THR A 73 -4.59 31.39 27.32
N ILE A 74 -4.99 30.66 26.27
CA ILE A 74 -4.36 30.72 24.95
C ILE A 74 -4.86 31.95 24.17
N PHE A 75 -6.17 32.22 24.23
CA PHE A 75 -6.85 33.28 23.48
C PHE A 75 -7.29 34.42 24.42
N THR A 76 -6.34 35.30 24.74
CA THR A 76 -6.57 36.49 25.56
C THR A 76 -6.94 37.70 24.69
N ILE A 77 -7.75 38.61 25.24
CA ILE A 77 -8.23 39.84 24.57
C ILE A 77 -7.07 40.78 24.20
N ASN A 78 -6.02 40.84 25.03
CA ASN A 78 -4.80 41.61 24.79
C ASN A 78 -3.61 40.66 24.58
N PRO A 79 -3.29 40.28 23.32
CA PRO A 79 -2.24 39.31 23.06
C PRO A 79 -0.84 39.93 23.21
N GLU A 80 -0.03 39.37 24.11
CA GLU A 80 1.41 39.60 24.12
C GLU A 80 2.11 38.83 22.97
N PRO A 81 3.34 39.22 22.57
CA PRO A 81 4.08 38.54 21.50
C PRO A 81 4.20 37.01 21.67
N LYS A 82 4.26 36.54 22.93
CA LYS A 82 4.28 35.11 23.29
C LYS A 82 3.02 34.34 22.85
N HIS A 83 1.85 34.98 22.87
CA HIS A 83 0.59 34.37 22.40
C HIS A 83 0.59 34.20 20.88
N ILE A 84 1.12 35.20 20.15
CA ILE A 84 1.19 35.15 18.68
C ILE A 84 2.06 33.97 18.23
N VAL A 85 3.23 33.79 18.86
CA VAL A 85 4.12 32.66 18.55
C VAL A 85 3.45 31.33 18.90
N CYS A 86 2.75 31.25 20.04
CA CYS A 86 1.96 30.07 20.43
C CYS A 86 0.89 29.71 19.37
N TRP A 87 0.18 30.70 18.84
CA TRP A 87 -0.84 30.49 17.79
C TRP A 87 -0.23 30.01 16.48
N ILE A 88 0.95 30.49 16.10
CA ILE A 88 1.66 30.02 14.89
C ILE A 88 2.01 28.54 15.02
N PHE A 89 2.56 28.12 16.17
CA PHE A 89 2.86 26.71 16.41
C PHE A 89 1.60 25.84 16.41
N LEU A 90 0.52 26.31 17.04
CA LEU A 90 -0.76 25.60 17.05
C LEU A 90 -1.37 25.48 15.64
N SER A 91 -1.36 26.55 14.86
CA SER A 91 -1.86 26.56 13.48
C SER A 91 -1.05 25.61 12.60
N THR A 92 0.28 25.65 12.73
CA THR A 92 1.19 24.76 12.00
C THR A 92 0.94 23.29 12.37
N PHE A 93 0.75 22.99 13.66
CA PHE A 93 0.41 21.64 14.13
C PHE A 93 -0.91 21.14 13.52
N ILE A 94 -1.96 21.95 13.55
CA ILE A 94 -3.27 21.57 13.00
C ILE A 94 -3.17 21.36 11.49
N PHE A 95 -2.50 22.28 10.78
CA PHE A 95 -2.31 22.18 9.33
C PHE A 95 -1.57 20.90 8.94
N LEU A 96 -0.42 20.62 9.56
CA LEU A 96 0.36 19.41 9.29
C LEU A 96 -0.38 18.13 9.68
N SER A 97 -1.16 18.19 10.77
CA SER A 97 -2.01 17.05 11.17
C SER A 97 -3.10 16.77 10.15
N MET A 98 -3.72 17.79 9.55
CA MET A 98 -4.70 17.62 8.48
C MET A 98 -4.07 17.10 7.19
N VAL A 99 -2.86 17.55 6.84
CA VAL A 99 -2.09 17.02 5.70
C VAL A 99 -1.74 15.55 5.91
N SER A 100 -1.21 15.20 7.09
CA SER A 100 -0.91 13.81 7.47
C SER A 100 -2.17 12.94 7.44
N TRP A 101 -3.30 13.47 7.92
CA TRP A 101 -4.60 12.80 7.88
C TRP A 101 -5.05 12.53 6.44
N GLY A 102 -4.89 13.50 5.53
CA GLY A 102 -5.19 13.33 4.11
C GLY A 102 -4.34 12.24 3.46
N PHE A 103 -3.03 12.21 3.72
CA PHE A 103 -2.15 11.16 3.20
C PHE A 103 -2.50 9.77 3.74
N ALA A 104 -2.77 9.66 5.05
CA ALA A 104 -3.22 8.41 5.66
C ALA A 104 -4.55 7.94 5.05
N PHE A 105 -5.50 8.85 4.83
CA PHE A 105 -6.78 8.53 4.18
C PHE A 105 -6.61 8.04 2.74
N SER A 106 -5.79 8.74 1.94
CA SER A 106 -5.49 8.31 0.57
C SER A 106 -4.78 6.95 0.51
N ALA A 107 -3.92 6.65 1.48
CA ALA A 107 -3.23 5.35 1.56
C ALA A 107 -4.16 4.18 1.97
N MET A 108 -5.31 4.46 2.61
CA MET A 108 -6.30 3.45 3.01
C MET A 108 -7.33 3.14 1.92
N GLN A 109 -7.42 3.94 0.86
CA GLN A 109 -8.46 3.76 -0.14
C GLN A 109 -8.26 2.41 -0.84
N LEU A 110 -9.17 1.45 -0.58
CA LEU A 110 -9.18 0.11 -1.16
C LEU A 110 -9.12 0.23 -2.69
N ARG A 111 -7.91 0.14 -3.25
CA ARG A 111 -7.73 0.04 -4.68
C ARG A 111 -7.99 -1.41 -5.03
N ASN A 112 -9.06 -1.65 -5.79
CA ASN A 112 -9.35 -2.97 -6.32
C ASN A 112 -8.09 -3.53 -7.00
N THR A 113 -7.47 -4.52 -6.37
CA THR A 113 -6.39 -5.27 -7.00
C THR A 113 -6.97 -5.93 -8.23
N GLU A 114 -6.37 -5.66 -9.39
CA GLU A 114 -6.77 -6.28 -10.65
C GLU A 114 -6.73 -7.79 -10.46
N LYS A 115 -7.88 -8.44 -10.63
CA LYS A 115 -7.99 -9.88 -10.60
C LYS A 115 -7.59 -10.42 -11.98
N PRO A 116 -6.98 -11.60 -12.06
CA PRO A 116 -6.81 -12.28 -13.35
C PRO A 116 -8.18 -12.47 -14.02
N SER A 117 -8.17 -12.57 -15.35
CA SER A 117 -9.39 -12.79 -16.14
C SER A 117 -10.20 -13.95 -15.55
N ALA A 118 -11.45 -13.66 -15.18
CA ALA A 118 -12.34 -14.61 -14.50
C ALA A 118 -13.48 -15.09 -15.41
N ASP A 119 -13.43 -14.76 -16.71
CA ASP A 119 -14.43 -15.23 -17.65
C ASP A 119 -14.27 -16.74 -17.83
N ALA A 120 -15.20 -17.50 -17.24
CA ALA A 120 -15.11 -18.94 -17.15
C ALA A 120 -15.17 -19.61 -18.54
N GLN A 121 -15.86 -18.98 -19.49
CA GLN A 121 -16.11 -19.55 -20.82
C GLN A 121 -14.92 -19.37 -21.75
N ASP A 122 -14.37 -18.15 -21.81
CA ASP A 122 -13.13 -17.86 -22.55
C ASP A 122 -11.92 -18.61 -21.96
N LEU A 123 -11.90 -18.82 -20.64
CA LEU A 123 -10.83 -19.56 -19.98
C LEU A 123 -10.88 -21.06 -20.31
N GLU A 124 -12.07 -21.66 -20.29
CA GLU A 124 -12.26 -23.07 -20.65
C GLU A 124 -11.87 -23.32 -22.11
N ASP A 125 -12.36 -22.48 -23.03
CA ASP A 125 -12.02 -22.59 -24.45
C ASP A 125 -10.52 -22.37 -24.69
N PHE A 126 -9.89 -21.41 -24.00
CA PHE A 126 -8.45 -21.17 -24.10
C PHE A 126 -7.58 -22.33 -23.57
N PHE A 127 -8.03 -23.05 -22.54
CA PHE A 127 -7.33 -24.21 -22.00
C PHE A 127 -7.60 -25.50 -22.79
N MET A 128 -8.78 -25.64 -23.38
CA MET A 128 -9.18 -26.84 -24.13
C MET A 128 -8.71 -26.80 -25.59
N LEU A 129 -8.59 -25.62 -26.21
CA LEU A 129 -8.21 -25.47 -27.63
C LEU A 129 -6.69 -25.35 -27.85
N ASN A 130 -5.91 -25.00 -26.82
CA ASN A 130 -4.47 -24.82 -26.92
C ASN A 130 -3.68 -25.95 -26.26
N LYS A 131 -2.46 -26.17 -26.74
CA LYS A 131 -1.52 -27.07 -26.07
C LYS A 131 -1.25 -26.58 -24.64
N ARG A 132 -1.32 -27.49 -23.67
CA ARG A 132 -1.25 -27.21 -22.23
C ARG A 132 -0.11 -26.29 -21.80
N TYR A 133 1.08 -26.45 -22.39
CA TYR A 133 2.24 -25.60 -22.09
C TYR A 133 2.06 -24.14 -22.55
N ASN A 134 1.36 -23.89 -23.66
CA ASN A 134 1.07 -22.55 -24.16
C ASN A 134 0.06 -21.82 -23.29
N SER A 135 -0.98 -22.52 -22.82
CA SER A 135 -1.99 -21.92 -21.94
C SER A 135 -1.38 -21.54 -20.59
N LEU A 136 -0.56 -22.43 -20.00
CA LEU A 136 0.17 -22.17 -18.75
C LEU A 136 1.16 -21.00 -18.88
N ALA A 137 1.93 -20.96 -19.97
CA ALA A 137 2.87 -19.87 -20.21
C ALA A 137 2.17 -18.52 -20.42
N SER A 138 1.01 -18.51 -21.10
CA SER A 138 0.22 -17.30 -21.32
C SER A 138 -0.36 -16.75 -20.02
N TYR A 139 -0.86 -17.64 -19.15
CA TYR A 139 -1.36 -17.24 -17.83
C TYR A 139 -0.25 -16.80 -16.88
N ALA A 140 0.94 -17.41 -16.97
CA ALA A 140 2.12 -16.95 -16.25
C ALA A 140 2.50 -15.51 -16.65
N LYS A 141 2.38 -15.17 -17.94
CA LYS A 141 2.59 -13.81 -18.45
C LYS A 141 1.54 -12.83 -17.91
N GLU A 142 0.29 -13.26 -17.78
CA GLU A 142 -0.77 -12.45 -17.17
C GLU A 142 -0.47 -12.16 -15.69
N TYR A 143 -0.11 -13.18 -14.90
CA TYR A 143 0.31 -13.00 -13.50
C TYR A 143 1.54 -12.09 -13.37
N SER A 144 2.52 -12.23 -14.27
CA SER A 144 3.68 -11.34 -14.29
C SER A 144 3.27 -9.88 -14.54
N ARG A 145 2.36 -9.63 -15.50
CA ARG A 145 1.81 -8.29 -15.75
C ARG A 145 1.08 -7.73 -14.52
N LEU A 146 0.25 -8.54 -13.88
CA LEU A 146 -0.50 -8.14 -12.67
C LEU A 146 0.43 -7.86 -11.48
N THR A 147 1.54 -8.59 -11.37
CA THR A 147 2.56 -8.37 -10.35
C THR A 147 3.23 -7.01 -10.55
N ILE A 148 3.64 -6.68 -11.77
CA ILE A 148 4.22 -5.36 -12.10
C ILE A 148 3.23 -4.23 -11.77
N SER A 149 1.95 -4.38 -12.14
CA SER A 149 0.90 -3.40 -11.79
C SER A 149 0.75 -3.23 -10.28
N THR A 150 0.78 -4.34 -9.53
CA THR A 150 0.71 -4.35 -8.06
C THR A 150 1.92 -3.66 -7.42
N ASP A 151 3.13 -3.87 -7.95
CA ASP A 151 4.36 -3.26 -7.44
C ASP A 151 4.37 -1.74 -7.62
N VAL A 152 3.86 -1.24 -8.75
CA VAL A 152 3.69 0.22 -8.95
C VAL A 152 2.76 0.79 -7.89
N LYS A 153 1.61 0.13 -7.65
CA LYS A 153 0.65 0.54 -6.60
C LYS A 153 1.28 0.47 -5.20
N HIS A 154 2.08 -0.56 -4.92
CA HIS A 154 2.80 -0.69 -3.66
C HIS A 154 3.75 0.48 -3.42
N SER A 155 4.55 0.85 -4.43
CA SER A 155 5.47 1.99 -4.37
C SER A 155 4.74 3.33 -4.12
N GLU A 156 3.59 3.55 -4.76
CA GLU A 156 2.76 4.73 -4.52
C GLU A 156 2.25 4.80 -3.08
N ILE A 157 1.70 3.70 -2.55
CA ILE A 157 1.21 3.64 -1.16
C ILE A 157 2.36 3.83 -0.17
N ALA A 158 3.51 3.21 -0.42
CA ALA A 158 4.69 3.36 0.42
C ALA A 158 5.14 4.82 0.50
N LYS A 159 5.12 5.56 -0.62
CA LYS A 159 5.41 7.01 -0.65
C LYS A 159 4.39 7.83 0.13
N LEU A 160 3.09 7.54 -0.01
CA LEU A 160 2.05 8.22 0.76
C LEU A 160 2.22 8.02 2.27
N ILE A 161 2.55 6.79 2.69
CA ILE A 161 2.82 6.47 4.09
C ILE A 161 4.08 7.18 4.59
N ALA A 162 5.15 7.24 3.78
CA ALA A 162 6.36 7.98 4.13
C ALA A 162 6.07 9.47 4.34
N ASN A 163 5.37 10.12 3.39
CA ASN A 163 4.97 11.52 3.49
C ASN A 163 4.05 11.78 4.70
N CYS A 164 3.18 10.82 5.03
CA CYS A 164 2.34 10.86 6.22
C CYS A 164 3.20 10.92 7.50
N PHE A 165 4.20 10.05 7.63
CA PHE A 165 5.12 10.04 8.78
C PHE A 165 6.01 11.28 8.85
N GLU A 166 6.51 11.77 7.71
CA GLU A 166 7.28 13.02 7.69
C GLU A 166 6.43 14.21 8.16
N SER A 167 5.20 14.34 7.63
CA SER A 167 4.26 15.39 8.05
C SER A 167 3.91 15.26 9.54
N MET A 168 3.74 14.03 10.04
CA MET A 168 3.48 13.75 11.45
C MET A 168 4.67 14.15 12.34
N LEU A 169 5.91 13.90 11.90
CA LEU A 169 7.12 14.28 12.64
C LEU A 169 7.25 15.81 12.74
N PHE A 170 7.06 16.53 11.64
CA PHE A 170 7.04 17.99 11.65
C PHE A 170 5.91 18.55 12.52
N GLY A 171 4.72 17.92 12.46
CA GLY A 171 3.61 18.24 13.35
C GLY A 171 3.98 18.05 14.82
N ALA A 172 4.64 16.95 15.18
CA ALA A 172 5.08 16.68 16.54
C ALA A 172 6.05 17.75 17.06
N TRP A 173 7.00 18.19 16.23
CA TRP A 173 7.89 19.31 16.58
C TRP A 173 7.13 20.62 16.78
N ALA A 174 6.14 20.91 15.93
CA ALA A 174 5.28 22.09 16.11
C ALA A 174 4.46 22.01 17.41
N PHE A 175 3.99 20.82 17.78
CA PHE A 175 3.27 20.59 19.04
C PHE A 175 4.16 20.78 20.28
N ILE A 176 5.41 20.31 20.23
CA ILE A 176 6.39 20.55 21.31
C ILE A 176 6.66 22.06 21.45
N GLY A 177 6.82 22.78 20.34
CA GLY A 177 6.95 24.24 20.34
C GLY A 177 5.72 24.90 20.98
N PHE A 178 4.51 24.49 20.59
CA PHE A 178 3.27 24.97 21.21
C PHE A 178 3.26 24.76 22.73
N LEU A 179 3.60 23.56 23.23
CA LEU A 179 3.64 23.28 24.67
C LEU A 179 4.66 24.15 25.40
N PHE A 180 5.84 24.37 24.80
CA PHE A 180 6.87 25.22 25.38
C PHE A 180 6.38 26.66 25.56
N PHE A 181 5.81 27.26 24.51
CA PHE A 181 5.27 28.62 24.59
C PHE A 181 4.04 28.72 25.50
N PHE A 182 3.20 27.69 25.52
CA PHE A 182 2.08 27.61 26.46
C PHE A 182 2.56 27.63 27.92
N LEU A 183 3.60 26.87 28.25
CA LEU A 183 4.18 26.89 29.60
C LEU A 183 4.75 28.25 29.96
N LEU A 184 5.43 28.92 29.02
CA LEU A 184 5.93 30.29 29.22
C LEU A 184 4.79 31.29 29.48
N ILE A 185 3.67 31.17 28.75
CA ILE A 185 2.48 32.00 28.98
C ILE A 185 1.90 31.77 30.38
N LYS A 186 1.88 30.52 30.83
CA LYS A 186 1.28 30.15 32.12
C LYS A 186 2.13 30.52 33.34
N ILE A 187 3.46 30.52 33.19
CA ILE A 187 4.41 30.85 34.27
C ILE A 187 4.58 32.37 34.41
N SER A 188 4.44 33.11 33.32
CA SER A 188 4.55 34.57 33.28
C SER A 188 3.28 35.27 33.72
#